data_AF-A0A348XCT7-F1
#
_entry.id   AF-A0A348XCT7-F1
#
_cell.length_a   1.000
_cell.length_b   1.000
_cell.length_c   1.000
_cell.angle_alpha   90.00
_cell.angle_beta   90.00
_cell.angle_gamma   90.00
#
_symmetry.space_group_name_H-M   'P 1'
#
loop_
_entity.id
_entity.type
_entity.pdbx_description
1 polymer ?
#
loop_
_entity_poly.entity_id
_entity_poly.type
_entity_poly.pdbx_seq_one_letter_code
_entity_poly.pdbx_strand_id
1 'polypeptide(L)' 'MTPEMDRLAADGMVLNRHYDTTPICTASRANIVTGLYEYRTGTNFEHGQMSPLIFSKSCPVLMRKAGYFTGFFGKDLALG' A
#
# COMPACT_ATOMS: atom_id res chain seq x y z
N MET A 1 -6.35 24.64 -7.96
CA MET A 1 -7.49 24.02 -8.65
C MET A 1 -7.10 22.59 -9.00
N THR A 2 -7.89 21.59 -8.60
CA THR A 2 -7.62 20.15 -8.80
C THR A 2 -8.83 19.47 -9.48
N PRO A 3 -9.25 19.96 -10.67
CA PRO A 3 -10.57 19.64 -11.23
C PRO A 3 -10.81 18.13 -11.45
N GLU A 4 -9.78 17.39 -11.87
CA GLU A 4 -9.90 15.93 -12.08
C GLU A 4 -10.04 15.15 -10.76
N MET A 5 -9.40 15.62 -9.69
CA MET A 5 -9.57 15.04 -8.35
C MET A 5 -10.94 15.38 -7.77
N ASP A 6 -11.40 16.62 -7.98
CA ASP A 6 -12.71 17.10 -7.51
C ASP A 6 -13.84 16.30 -8.18
N ARG A 7 -13.70 15.97 -9.47
CA ARG A 7 -14.62 15.09 -10.20
C ARG A 7 -14.63 13.67 -9.62
N LEU A 8 -13.46 13.08 -9.36
CA LEU A 8 -13.38 11.74 -8.74
C LEU A 8 -14.02 11.72 -7.34
N ALA A 9 -13.86 12.79 -6.57
CA ALA A 9 -14.48 12.93 -5.25
C ALA A 9 -16.01 13.01 -5.33
N ALA A 10 -16.56 13.63 -6.38
CA ALA A 10 -18.00 13.74 -6.60
C ALA A 10 -18.65 12.41 -7.03
N ASP A 11 -17.93 11.57 -7.79
CA ASP A 11 -18.40 10.26 -8.26
C ASP A 11 -18.20 9.14 -7.21
N GLY A 12 -17.58 9.44 -6.06
CA GLY A 12 -17.17 8.45 -5.06
C GLY A 12 -17.51 8.83 -3.62
N MET A 13 -16.67 8.38 -2.69
CA MET A 13 -16.79 8.68 -1.26
C MET A 13 -15.50 9.27 -0.72
N VAL A 14 -15.60 10.42 -0.05
CA VAL A 14 -14.45 11.12 0.55
C VAL A 14 -14.29 10.75 2.01
N LEU A 15 -13.11 10.26 2.37
CA LEU A 15 -12.73 9.96 3.75
C LEU A 15 -12.00 11.17 4.37
N ASN A 16 -12.75 12.09 4.98
CA ASN A 16 -12.21 13.31 5.60
C ASN A 16 -11.31 13.07 6.84
N ARG A 17 -11.21 11.82 7.30
CA ARG A 17 -10.42 11.39 8.45
C ARG A 17 -9.67 10.09 8.16
N HIS A 18 -8.89 10.10 7.07
CA HIS A 18 -7.99 9.02 6.71
C HIS A 18 -6.58 9.29 7.29
N TYR A 19 -6.00 8.28 7.93
CA TYR A 19 -4.71 8.39 8.59
C TYR A 19 -3.79 7.24 8.18
N ASP A 20 -2.54 7.57 7.89
CA ASP A 20 -1.47 6.59 7.82
C ASP A 20 -1.09 6.13 9.23
N THR A 21 -0.66 4.88 9.35
CA THR A 21 -0.20 4.34 10.64
C THR A 21 1.26 4.70 10.95
N THR A 22 2.00 5.22 9.96
CA THR A 22 3.42 5.57 10.07
C THR A 22 3.80 6.63 9.03
N PRO A 23 4.64 7.62 9.37
CA PRO A 23 5.07 8.68 8.45
C PRO A 23 6.24 8.29 7.54
N ILE A 24 6.54 6.99 7.39
CA ILE A 24 7.66 6.48 6.58
C ILE A 24 7.13 5.92 5.26
N CYS A 25 7.65 6.40 4.12
CA CYS A 25 7.08 6.05 2.80
C CYS A 25 7.03 4.54 2.51
N THR A 26 8.12 3.81 2.75
CA THR A 26 8.18 2.36 2.50
C THR A 26 7.26 1.60 3.48
N ALA A 27 7.23 2.02 4.74
CA ALA A 27 6.43 1.39 5.79
C ALA A 27 4.92 1.62 5.59
N SER A 28 4.50 2.86 5.27
CA SER A 28 3.08 3.18 4.99
C SER A 28 2.58 2.36 3.79
N ARG A 29 3.38 2.26 2.73
CA ARG A 29 3.03 1.43 1.56
C ARG A 29 2.97 -0.06 1.88
N ALA A 30 3.91 -0.56 2.68
CA ALA A 30 3.90 -1.93 3.19
C ALA A 30 2.59 -2.23 3.92
N ASN A 31 2.11 -1.29 4.75
CA ASN A 31 0.86 -1.44 5.48
C ASN A 31 -0.35 -1.46 4.54
N ILE A 32 -0.37 -0.60 3.52
CA ILE A 32 -1.45 -0.56 2.52
C ILE A 32 -1.55 -1.88 1.75
N VAL A 33 -0.43 -2.45 1.29
CA VAL A 33 -0.48 -3.67 0.47
C VAL A 33 -0.66 -4.95 1.27
N THR A 34 -0.28 -4.97 2.54
CA THR A 34 -0.39 -6.17 3.40
C THR A 34 -1.58 -6.14 4.35
N GLY A 35 -2.13 -4.95 4.64
CA GLY A 35 -3.13 -4.75 5.69
C GLY A 35 -2.56 -4.90 7.12
N LEU A 36 -1.24 -4.92 7.28
CA LEU A 36 -0.56 -5.10 8.57
C LEU A 36 -0.02 -3.76 9.09
N TYR A 37 0.13 -3.64 10.41
CA TYR A 37 0.84 -2.51 11.02
C TYR A 37 2.36 -2.63 10.81
N GLU A 38 3.06 -1.49 10.88
CA GLU A 38 4.51 -1.39 10.69
C GLU A 38 5.29 -2.49 11.43
N TYR A 39 5.05 -2.64 12.74
CA TYR A 39 5.75 -3.63 13.58
C TYR A 39 5.57 -5.08 13.12
N ARG A 40 4.48 -5.41 12.42
CA ARG A 40 4.24 -6.74 11.85
C ARG A 40 4.88 -6.91 10.48
N THR A 41 4.98 -5.84 9.71
CA THR A 41 5.69 -5.86 8.42
C THR A 41 7.21 -5.89 8.61
N GLY A 42 7.70 -5.37 9.74
CA GLY A 42 9.13 -5.19 10.01
C GLY A 42 9.78 -4.18 9.06
N THR A 43 8.98 -3.37 8.34
CA THR A 43 9.49 -2.46 7.32
C THR A 43 9.62 -1.06 7.91
N ASN A 44 10.84 -0.66 8.26
CA ASN A 44 11.18 0.68 8.73
C ASN A 44 12.66 0.99 8.53
N PHE A 45 13.11 2.16 8.99
CA PHE A 45 14.50 2.58 8.82
C PHE A 45 15.52 1.72 9.58
N GLU A 46 15.10 0.95 10.57
CA GLU A 46 15.99 0.10 11.38
C GLU A 46 16.05 -1.35 10.87
N HIS A 47 14.88 -1.93 10.57
CA HIS A 47 14.74 -3.34 10.20
C HIS A 47 14.80 -3.57 8.69
N GLY A 48 14.71 -2.51 7.89
CA GLY A 48 14.86 -2.56 6.44
C GLY A 48 13.60 -3.04 5.72
N GLN A 49 13.74 -4.05 4.88
CA GLN A 49 12.71 -4.46 3.93
C GLN A 49 11.76 -5.53 4.46
N MET A 50 10.59 -5.59 3.84
CA MET A 50 9.58 -6.62 4.11
C MET A 50 10.07 -8.01 3.69
N SER A 51 9.83 -9.03 4.52
CA SER A 51 10.17 -10.41 4.15
C SER A 51 9.34 -10.92 2.95
N PRO A 52 9.92 -11.77 2.09
CA PRO A 52 9.19 -12.38 0.97
C PRO A 52 7.96 -13.19 1.41
N LEU A 53 8.00 -13.78 2.60
CA LEU A 53 6.88 -14.53 3.18
C LEU A 53 5.68 -13.63 3.45
N ILE A 54 5.89 -12.43 4.00
CA ILE A 54 4.82 -11.45 4.21
C ILE A 54 4.31 -10.96 2.86
N PHE A 55 5.21 -10.63 1.93
CA PHE A 55 4.83 -10.17 0.61
C PHE A 55 3.98 -11.19 -0.17
N SER A 56 4.25 -12.50 -0.01
CA SER A 56 3.47 -13.58 -0.66
C SER A 56 1.99 -13.62 -0.25
N LYS A 57 1.63 -12.93 0.83
CA LYS A 57 0.27 -12.79 1.36
C LYS A 57 -0.33 -11.39 1.13
N SER A 58 0.36 -10.53 0.38
CA SER A 58 -0.10 -9.17 0.10
C SER A 58 -1.32 -9.16 -0.84
N CYS A 59 -2.10 -8.09 -0.76
CA CYS A 59 -3.28 -7.82 -1.57
C CYS A 59 -3.05 -8.07 -3.08
N PRO A 60 -2.02 -7.51 -3.75
CA PRO A 60 -1.80 -7.75 -5.18
C PRO A 60 -1.52 -9.22 -5.53
N VAL A 61 -0.86 -9.97 -4.63
CA VAL A 61 -0.62 -11.42 -4.82
C VAL A 61 -1.92 -12.20 -4.66
N LEU A 62 -2.74 -11.86 -3.67
CA LEU A 62 -4.04 -12.50 -3.45
C LEU A 62 -5.01 -12.21 -4.59
N MET A 63 -5.07 -10.98 -5.08
CA MET A 63 -5.87 -10.60 -6.25
C MET A 63 -5.45 -11.40 -7.49
N ARG A 64 -4.14 -11.56 -7.73
CA ARG A 64 -3.64 -12.39 -8.85
C ARG A 64 -4.07 -13.85 -8.72
N LYS A 65 -4.00 -14.44 -7.52
CA LYS A 65 -4.48 -15.81 -7.26
C LYS A 65 -5.98 -15.95 -7.48
N ALA A 66 -6.76 -14.88 -7.25
CA ALA A 66 -8.19 -14.84 -7.51
C ALA A 66 -8.55 -14.62 -9.00
N GLY A 67 -7.56 -14.58 -9.91
CA GLY A 67 -7.78 -14.45 -11.35
C GLY A 67 -7.77 -13.02 -11.88
N TYR A 68 -7.47 -12.02 -11.04
CA TYR A 68 -7.35 -10.63 -11.49
C TYR A 68 -5.98 -10.40 -12.15
N PHE A 69 -6.00 -9.64 -13.25
CA PHE A 69 -4.76 -9.04 -13.76
C PHE A 69 -4.28 -8.00 -12.77
N THR A 70 -3.00 -8.05 -12.41
CA THR A 70 -2.39 -7.07 -11.50
C THR A 70 -1.12 -6.52 -12.13
N GLY A 71 -1.04 -5.19 -12.21
CA GLY A 71 0.10 -4.45 -12.74
C GLY A 71 0.70 -3.53 -11.68
N PHE A 72 1.95 -3.10 -11.91
CA PHE A 72 2.65 -2.16 -11.06
C PHE A 72 3.25 -1.04 -11.93
N PHE A 73 2.97 0.21 -11.59
CA PHE A 73 3.43 1.39 -12.31
C PHE A 73 3.84 2.48 -11.32
N GLY A 74 5.04 3.05 -11.48
CA GLY A 74 5.54 4.14 -10.64
C GLY A 74 6.46 3.68 -9.50
N LYS A 75 6.36 4.34 -8.34
CA LYS A 75 7.32 4.19 -7.23
C LYS A 75 7.05 2.92 -6.41
N ASP A 76 8.08 2.10 -6.26
CA ASP A 76 8.06 0.77 -5.67
C ASP A 76 7.78 0.75 -4.15
N LEU A 77 7.38 -0.43 -3.68
CA LEU A 77 7.76 -0.86 -2.33
C LEU A 77 9.19 -1.32 -2.48
N ALA A 78 10.15 -0.74 -1.75
CA ALA A 78 11.54 -1.16 -1.78
C ALA A 78 11.65 -2.67 -1.50
N LEU A 79 11.59 -3.45 -2.58
CA LEU A 79 11.73 -4.90 -2.67
C LEU A 79 13.04 -5.07 -3.44
N GLY A 80 14.14 -4.99 -2.71
CA GLY A 80 15.50 -5.19 -3.17
C GLY A 80 16.26 -5.99 -2.12
#